data_AF-A0A2E0VKK9-F1
#
_entry.id   AF-A0A2E0VKK9-F1
#
_cell.length_a   1.000
_cell.length_b   1.000
_cell.length_c   1.000
_cell.angle_alpha   90.00
_cell.angle_beta   90.00
_cell.angle_gamma   90.00
#
_symmetry.space_group_name_H-M   'P 1'
#
loop_
_entity.id
_entity.type
_entity.pdbx_description
1 polymer ?
#
loop_
_entity_poly.entity_id
_entity_poly.type
_entity_poly.pdbx_seq_one_letter_code
_entity_poly.pdbx_strand_id
1 'polypeptide(L)'
;MKNRVFNSVLLAMVCWAPVWLAAADFELPAVECNELAEWAATLDQGQMFTPRPGLELNTLFADKHIVPLFGISVLQWQRDHFRELGAMMNTCRREMYATDRRPAGDALYAVMKVSREVTSAMQNLWTAQTRVKRQIDKLVEQPPSPELAGIFDMATQALQGEDVMDRVQDQQPRYQGLARQVAQMSQYALLLDQETVEAYLTRLKSKRGAAAKELAEEQAAFDAVLQQIAAIPLTDAGYTRLKQISHNTDRSALTREQLAIFNAAMTQKTQAIREAQAAGQARAQAEAARPIDLAPRLQELLDGDRVRTLTIAGLRPGMNQDAAIQHVQRRLGLVPSTNPIDSAQFAVSRENASRFRAERRTGPRVSLEDAGEKVGQVIYEEFFRASVIPQSARQWLVHNLGQPDATVAVSGGTKMTWRDRDKRLQVLVTNSLEVVWKGAGYEGRLLAALWSRDYEQHLDEVNERCDDLRDKPRNAWSMNDSRYFAEECPLMPGARKTPGLK
;
A
#
# COMPACT_ATOMS: atom_id res chain seq x y z
N MET A 1 13.08 20.96 -8.62
CA MET A 1 14.26 20.12 -8.32
C MET A 1 13.81 18.68 -8.17
N LYS A 2 13.99 17.85 -9.21
CA LYS A 2 13.62 16.43 -9.24
C LYS A 2 14.88 15.64 -9.59
N ASN A 3 15.53 15.04 -8.60
CA ASN A 3 16.62 14.09 -8.82
C ASN A 3 16.01 12.69 -8.98
N ARG A 4 15.93 12.21 -10.22
CA ARG A 4 15.81 10.78 -10.53
C ARG A 4 17.21 10.28 -10.85
N VAL A 5 17.76 9.48 -9.94
CA VAL A 5 18.94 8.66 -10.22
C VAL A 5 18.48 7.49 -11.08
N PHE A 6 18.75 7.57 -12.38
CA PHE A 6 18.69 6.44 -13.30
C PHE A 6 19.90 5.57 -13.01
N ASN A 7 19.68 4.36 -12.49
CA ASN A 7 20.74 3.36 -12.40
C ASN A 7 20.74 2.56 -13.70
N SER A 8 21.77 2.84 -14.51
CA SER A 8 22.04 2.22 -15.80
C SER A 8 22.37 0.75 -15.61
N VAL A 9 21.44 -0.15 -15.94
CA VAL A 9 21.78 -1.53 -16.25
C VAL A 9 22.27 -1.53 -17.70
N LEU A 10 23.59 -1.61 -17.86
CA LEU A 10 24.25 -1.89 -19.13
C LEU A 10 23.71 -3.22 -19.66
N LEU A 11 22.82 -3.14 -20.65
CA LEU A 11 22.50 -4.25 -21.52
C LEU A 11 23.78 -4.57 -22.31
N ALA A 12 24.45 -5.66 -21.95
CA ALA A 12 25.38 -6.32 -22.86
C ALA A 12 24.54 -6.92 -23.99
N MET A 13 24.28 -6.10 -25.01
CA MET A 13 23.69 -6.49 -26.28
C MET A 13 24.75 -7.34 -27.00
N VAL A 14 24.83 -8.62 -26.63
CA VAL A 14 25.53 -9.60 -27.45
C VAL A 14 24.69 -9.71 -28.72
N CYS A 15 25.11 -9.02 -29.78
CA CYS A 15 24.62 -9.24 -31.13
C CYS A 15 24.88 -10.70 -31.49
N TRP A 16 23.93 -11.58 -31.22
CA TRP A 16 23.81 -12.84 -31.93
C TRP A 16 23.36 -12.44 -33.33
N ALA A 17 24.33 -12.18 -34.20
CA ALA A 17 24.08 -12.16 -35.63
C ALA A 17 23.32 -13.44 -35.94
N PRO A 18 22.12 -13.38 -36.52
CA PRO A 18 21.49 -14.59 -36.96
C PRO A 18 22.40 -15.11 -38.07
N VAL A 19 23.02 -16.27 -37.85
CA VAL A 19 23.66 -17.03 -38.92
C VAL A 19 22.53 -17.51 -39.82
N TRP A 20 21.98 -16.58 -40.60
CA TRP A 20 21.40 -16.89 -41.88
C TRP A 20 22.60 -17.32 -42.71
N LEU A 21 22.80 -18.63 -42.81
CA LEU A 21 23.21 -19.16 -44.09
C LEU A 21 22.13 -18.68 -45.06
N ALA A 22 22.36 -17.51 -45.68
CA ALA A 22 21.84 -17.25 -46.99
C ALA A 22 22.33 -18.46 -47.80
N ALA A 23 21.43 -19.43 -48.01
CA ALA A 23 21.66 -20.42 -49.04
C ALA A 23 21.90 -19.57 -50.29
N ALA A 24 23.15 -19.52 -50.74
CA ALA A 24 23.42 -19.01 -52.06
C ALA A 24 22.44 -19.73 -52.98
N ASP A 25 21.66 -18.97 -53.75
CA ASP A 25 20.78 -19.54 -54.78
C ASP A 25 21.68 -20.33 -55.72
N PHE A 26 21.77 -21.63 -55.46
CA PHE A 26 22.64 -22.55 -56.16
C PHE A 26 21.85 -23.03 -57.38
N GLU A 27 22.24 -22.60 -58.56
CA GLU A 27 21.71 -23.14 -59.81
C GLU A 27 22.46 -24.44 -60.15
N LEU A 28 21.76 -25.47 -60.63
CA LEU A 28 22.43 -26.68 -61.08
C LEU A 28 23.37 -26.35 -62.25
N PRO A 29 24.65 -26.76 -62.21
CA PRO A 29 25.56 -26.51 -63.32
C PRO A 29 25.05 -27.22 -64.58
N ALA A 30 25.25 -26.60 -65.75
CA ALA A 30 25.00 -27.27 -67.02
C ALA A 30 25.96 -28.45 -67.17
N VAL A 31 25.40 -29.65 -67.39
CA VAL A 31 26.18 -30.89 -67.60
C VAL A 31 26.06 -31.28 -69.07
N GLU A 32 27.18 -31.63 -69.70
CA GLU A 32 27.22 -32.07 -71.09
C GLU A 32 26.38 -33.34 -71.28
N CYS A 33 25.65 -33.44 -72.40
CA CYS A 33 24.69 -34.51 -72.60
C CYS A 33 25.31 -35.92 -72.66
N ASN A 34 26.58 -36.03 -73.05
CA ASN A 34 27.31 -37.29 -73.00
C ASN A 34 27.65 -37.70 -71.57
N GLU A 35 28.11 -36.78 -70.72
CA GLU A 35 28.43 -37.04 -69.31
C GLU A 35 27.16 -37.41 -68.52
N LEU A 36 26.05 -36.73 -68.78
CA LEU A 36 24.75 -37.03 -68.18
C LEU A 36 24.24 -38.42 -68.62
N ALA A 37 24.46 -38.80 -69.88
CA ALA A 37 24.08 -40.11 -70.39
C ALA A 37 24.96 -41.24 -69.82
N GLU A 38 26.27 -41.01 -69.67
CA GLU A 38 27.20 -41.95 -69.04
C GLU A 38 26.83 -42.21 -67.57
N TRP A 39 26.50 -41.16 -66.82
CA TRP A 39 25.97 -41.30 -65.48
C TRP A 39 24.66 -42.09 -65.47
N ALA A 40 23.71 -41.76 -66.34
CA ALA A 40 22.42 -42.43 -66.40
C ALA A 40 22.53 -43.91 -66.76
N ALA A 41 23.54 -44.30 -67.53
CA ALA A 41 23.82 -45.70 -67.88
C ALA A 41 24.27 -46.55 -66.68
N THR A 42 24.68 -45.93 -65.56
CA THR A 42 25.06 -46.65 -64.33
C THR A 42 23.86 -46.97 -63.43
N LEU A 43 22.63 -46.63 -63.84
CA LEU A 43 21.41 -46.88 -63.08
C LEU A 43 21.18 -48.37 -62.83
N ASP A 44 21.18 -48.75 -61.55
CA ASP A 44 20.58 -49.99 -61.07
C ASP A 44 19.26 -49.66 -60.34
N GLN A 45 18.13 -50.08 -60.93
CA GLN A 45 16.80 -49.75 -60.41
C GLN A 45 16.51 -50.37 -59.05
N GLY A 46 17.17 -51.47 -58.68
CA GLY A 46 16.93 -52.17 -57.40
C GLY A 46 17.82 -51.70 -56.25
N GLN A 47 18.86 -50.92 -56.54
CA GLN A 47 19.87 -50.59 -55.55
C GLN A 47 19.53 -49.28 -54.81
N MET A 48 19.21 -49.39 -53.53
CA MET A 48 18.87 -48.27 -52.64
C MET A 48 19.99 -48.03 -51.62
N PHE A 49 20.10 -46.79 -51.13
CA PHE A 49 20.92 -46.42 -49.99
C PHE A 49 20.13 -45.53 -49.04
N THR A 50 20.52 -45.55 -47.77
CA THR A 50 19.87 -44.81 -46.69
C THR A 50 20.79 -43.67 -46.26
N PRO A 51 20.70 -42.47 -46.88
CA PRO A 51 21.51 -41.31 -46.48
C PRO A 51 21.29 -40.87 -45.03
N ARG A 52 20.10 -41.13 -44.47
CA ARG A 52 19.73 -40.84 -43.08
C ARG A 52 18.55 -41.73 -42.66
N PRO A 53 18.31 -41.94 -41.35
CA PRO A 53 17.16 -42.71 -40.88
C PRO A 53 15.85 -42.25 -41.54
N GLY A 54 15.02 -43.19 -42.00
CA GLY A 54 13.73 -42.87 -42.63
C GLY A 54 13.77 -42.26 -44.04
N LEU A 55 14.94 -42.07 -44.66
CA LEU A 55 15.08 -41.63 -46.05
C LEU A 55 15.85 -42.69 -46.85
N GLU A 56 15.18 -43.31 -47.82
CA GLU A 56 15.79 -44.25 -48.77
C GLU A 56 15.77 -43.66 -50.17
N LEU A 57 16.93 -43.61 -50.81
CA LEU A 57 17.11 -43.08 -52.17
C LEU A 57 17.80 -44.13 -53.03
N ASN A 58 17.64 -44.05 -54.36
CA ASN A 58 18.38 -44.92 -55.28
C ASN A 58 19.87 -44.56 -55.28
N THR A 59 20.78 -45.55 -55.32
CA THR A 59 22.23 -45.35 -55.24
C THR A 59 22.80 -44.42 -56.30
N LEU A 60 22.13 -44.27 -57.44
CA LEU A 60 22.50 -43.29 -58.47
C LEU A 60 22.54 -41.85 -57.94
N PHE A 61 21.76 -41.56 -56.88
CA PHE A 61 21.70 -40.26 -56.21
C PHE A 61 22.65 -40.14 -55.00
N ALA A 62 23.51 -41.14 -54.76
CA ALA A 62 24.53 -41.04 -53.72
C ALA A 62 25.59 -39.99 -54.08
N ASP A 63 26.17 -39.35 -53.07
CA ASP A 63 27.12 -38.24 -53.25
C ASP A 63 28.30 -38.61 -54.17
N LYS A 64 28.78 -39.85 -54.12
CA LYS A 64 29.83 -40.37 -55.01
C LYS A 64 29.50 -40.27 -56.51
N HIS A 65 28.22 -40.18 -56.87
CA HIS A 65 27.73 -40.07 -58.26
C HIS A 65 27.18 -38.67 -58.56
N ILE A 66 26.54 -38.01 -57.59
CA ILE A 66 25.91 -36.70 -57.78
C ILE A 66 26.89 -35.54 -57.62
N VAL A 67 27.73 -35.55 -56.59
CA VAL A 67 28.63 -34.42 -56.29
C VAL A 67 29.63 -34.16 -57.43
N PRO A 68 30.22 -35.17 -58.11
CA PRO A 68 31.09 -34.91 -59.26
C PRO A 68 30.41 -34.20 -60.43
N LEU A 69 29.11 -34.43 -60.64
CA LEU A 69 28.36 -33.86 -61.77
C LEU A 69 27.74 -32.51 -61.44
N PHE A 70 27.20 -32.38 -60.23
CA PHE A 70 26.38 -31.24 -59.84
C PHE A 70 26.99 -30.42 -58.70
N GLY A 71 28.17 -30.76 -58.21
CA GLY A 71 28.92 -30.00 -57.19
C GLY A 71 28.37 -30.07 -55.76
N ILE A 72 27.10 -30.45 -55.56
CA ILE A 72 26.45 -30.53 -54.25
C ILE A 72 25.67 -31.83 -54.07
N SER A 73 25.51 -32.27 -52.81
CA SER A 73 24.71 -33.44 -52.46
C SER A 73 23.23 -33.25 -52.83
N VAL A 74 22.56 -34.33 -53.26
CA VAL A 74 21.11 -34.35 -53.51
C VAL A 74 20.31 -33.94 -52.27
N LEU A 75 20.86 -34.15 -51.06
CA LEU A 75 20.19 -33.78 -49.80
C LEU A 75 20.05 -32.27 -49.61
N GLN A 76 20.85 -31.48 -50.33
CA GLN A 76 20.81 -30.01 -50.33
C GLN A 76 19.92 -29.47 -51.45
N TRP A 77 19.37 -30.34 -52.30
CA TRP A 77 18.57 -29.89 -53.42
C TRP A 77 17.20 -29.40 -52.96
N GLN A 78 16.66 -28.44 -53.72
CA GLN A 78 15.30 -27.95 -53.58
C GLN A 78 14.44 -28.44 -54.75
N ARG A 79 13.13 -28.19 -54.68
CA ARG A 79 12.17 -28.59 -55.71
C ARG A 79 12.56 -28.10 -57.10
N ASP A 80 13.12 -26.90 -57.20
CA ASP A 80 13.44 -26.29 -58.49
C ASP A 80 14.68 -26.96 -59.15
N HIS A 81 15.65 -27.45 -58.36
CA HIS A 81 16.77 -28.25 -58.88
C HIS A 81 16.27 -29.56 -59.54
N PHE A 82 15.30 -30.24 -58.95
CA PHE A 82 14.72 -31.44 -59.58
C PHE A 82 13.97 -31.12 -60.88
N ARG A 83 13.35 -29.94 -60.99
CA ARG A 83 12.72 -29.47 -62.21
C ARG A 83 13.77 -29.18 -63.30
N GLU A 84 14.87 -28.53 -62.92
CA GLU A 84 16.01 -28.25 -63.79
C GLU A 84 16.67 -29.53 -64.30
N LEU A 85 16.97 -30.49 -63.42
CA LEU A 85 17.50 -31.81 -63.80
C LEU A 85 16.56 -32.51 -64.79
N GLY A 86 15.25 -32.48 -64.54
CA GLY A 86 14.24 -33.05 -65.44
C GLY A 86 14.21 -32.37 -66.82
N ALA A 87 14.41 -31.05 -66.89
CA ALA A 87 14.50 -30.31 -68.15
C ALA A 87 15.80 -30.64 -68.90
N MET A 88 16.92 -30.73 -68.19
CA MET A 88 18.23 -31.10 -68.73
C MET A 88 18.21 -32.51 -69.32
N MET A 89 17.74 -33.51 -68.57
CA MET A 89 17.61 -34.89 -69.05
C MET A 89 16.69 -35.00 -70.28
N ASN A 90 15.60 -34.24 -70.32
CA ASN A 90 14.70 -34.23 -71.48
C ASN A 90 15.37 -33.64 -72.74
N THR A 91 16.16 -32.59 -72.57
CA THR A 91 16.90 -31.95 -73.66
C THR A 91 17.95 -32.90 -74.20
N CYS A 92 18.79 -33.46 -73.32
CA CYS A 92 19.83 -34.42 -73.70
C CYS A 92 19.25 -35.70 -74.32
N ARG A 93 18.10 -36.18 -73.82
CA ARG A 93 17.43 -37.34 -74.42
C ARG A 93 17.04 -37.11 -75.88
N ARG A 94 16.51 -35.91 -76.21
CA ARG A 94 16.15 -35.55 -77.59
C ARG A 94 17.38 -35.50 -78.49
N GLU A 95 18.48 -34.96 -77.98
CA GLU A 95 19.76 -34.90 -78.69
C GLU A 95 20.37 -36.29 -78.95
N MET A 96 20.32 -37.19 -77.95
CA MET A 96 20.78 -38.57 -78.10
C MET A 96 19.96 -39.34 -79.15
N TYR A 97 18.64 -39.13 -79.20
CA TYR A 97 17.80 -39.74 -80.24
C TYR A 97 18.03 -39.13 -81.63
N ALA A 98 18.33 -37.83 -81.73
CA ALA A 98 18.67 -37.18 -83.00
C ALA A 98 20.01 -37.67 -83.58
N THR A 99 20.88 -38.23 -82.75
CA THR A 99 22.20 -38.77 -83.12
C THR A 99 22.24 -40.32 -83.15
N ASP A 100 21.08 -40.97 -83.23
CA ASP A 100 20.90 -42.44 -83.25
C ASP A 100 21.45 -43.20 -82.03
N ARG A 101 21.76 -42.51 -80.92
CA ARG A 101 22.18 -43.11 -79.65
C ARG A 101 20.99 -43.50 -78.76
N ARG A 102 20.13 -44.38 -79.27
CA ARG A 102 18.89 -44.80 -78.58
C ARG A 102 19.10 -45.37 -77.17
N PRO A 103 20.09 -46.26 -76.91
CA PRO A 103 20.32 -46.79 -75.57
C PRO A 103 20.66 -45.72 -74.53
N ALA A 104 21.40 -44.68 -74.92
CA ALA A 104 21.73 -43.54 -74.05
C ALA A 104 20.50 -42.68 -73.72
N GLY A 105 19.63 -42.46 -74.72
CA GLY A 105 18.35 -41.76 -74.50
C GLY A 105 17.39 -42.54 -73.59
N ASP A 106 17.37 -43.87 -73.70
CA ASP A 106 16.52 -44.74 -72.86
C ASP A 106 17.04 -44.79 -71.40
N ALA A 107 18.36 -44.77 -71.20
CA ALA A 107 18.96 -44.65 -69.87
C ALA A 107 18.55 -43.34 -69.18
N LEU A 108 18.62 -42.20 -69.87
CA LEU A 108 18.14 -40.91 -69.36
C LEU A 108 16.64 -40.96 -69.00
N TYR A 109 15.82 -41.61 -69.81
CA TYR A 109 14.39 -41.78 -69.52
C TYR A 109 14.14 -42.65 -68.28
N ALA A 110 14.92 -43.72 -68.08
CA ALA A 110 14.82 -44.55 -66.89
C ALA A 110 15.18 -43.76 -65.62
N VAL A 111 16.23 -42.93 -65.66
CA VAL A 111 16.60 -42.05 -64.55
C VAL A 111 15.52 -41.01 -64.26
N MET A 112 14.86 -40.45 -65.29
CA MET A 112 13.74 -39.54 -65.08
C MET A 112 12.61 -40.17 -64.24
N LYS A 113 12.38 -41.48 -64.35
CA LYS A 113 11.38 -42.18 -63.53
C LYS A 113 11.84 -42.25 -62.06
N VAL A 114 13.07 -42.69 -61.82
CA VAL A 114 13.67 -42.79 -60.47
C VAL A 114 13.78 -41.41 -59.81
N SER A 115 14.09 -40.38 -60.58
CA SER A 115 14.15 -38.99 -60.11
C SER A 115 12.82 -38.51 -59.51
N ARG A 116 11.66 -38.98 -60.00
CA ARG A 116 10.34 -38.65 -59.40
C ARG A 116 10.14 -39.26 -58.03
N GLU A 117 10.64 -40.47 -57.81
CA GLU A 117 10.57 -41.17 -56.52
C GLU A 117 11.49 -40.46 -55.51
N VAL A 118 12.71 -40.12 -55.93
CA VAL A 118 13.64 -39.30 -55.13
C VAL A 118 13.05 -37.92 -54.82
N THR A 119 12.41 -37.26 -55.78
CA THR A 119 11.74 -35.96 -55.56
C THR A 119 10.65 -36.09 -54.50
N SER A 120 9.87 -37.17 -54.53
CA SER A 120 8.80 -37.42 -53.55
C SER A 120 9.37 -37.66 -52.14
N ALA A 121 10.46 -38.43 -52.03
CA ALA A 121 11.17 -38.66 -50.78
C ALA A 121 11.77 -37.35 -50.21
N MET A 122 12.36 -36.52 -51.07
CA MET A 122 12.88 -35.20 -50.70
C MET A 122 11.77 -34.22 -50.30
N GLN A 123 10.60 -34.30 -50.93
CA GLN A 123 9.44 -33.50 -50.52
C GLN A 123 8.96 -33.83 -49.11
N ASN A 124 9.02 -35.11 -48.71
CA ASN A 124 8.72 -35.52 -47.34
C ASN A 124 9.75 -34.95 -46.36
N LEU A 125 11.04 -34.97 -46.72
CA LEU A 125 12.12 -34.36 -45.92
C LEU A 125 11.90 -32.84 -45.71
N TRP A 126 11.66 -32.07 -46.78
CA TRP A 126 11.43 -30.63 -46.66
C TRP A 126 10.17 -30.32 -45.84
N THR A 127 9.12 -31.13 -45.99
CA THR A 127 7.89 -31.01 -45.20
C THR A 127 8.17 -31.26 -43.72
N ALA A 128 8.95 -32.29 -43.39
CA ALA A 128 9.37 -32.61 -42.04
C ALA A 128 10.17 -31.46 -41.41
N GLN A 129 11.21 -30.97 -42.10
CA GLN A 129 12.02 -29.83 -41.65
C GLN A 129 11.16 -28.59 -41.40
N THR A 130 10.28 -28.24 -42.33
CA THR A 130 9.40 -27.06 -42.21
C THR A 130 8.41 -27.20 -41.05
N ARG A 131 7.81 -28.40 -40.88
CA ARG A 131 6.85 -28.65 -39.81
C ARG A 131 7.52 -28.56 -38.45
N VAL A 132 8.63 -29.28 -38.24
CA VAL A 132 9.36 -29.28 -36.97
C VAL A 132 9.84 -27.87 -36.62
N LYS A 133 10.46 -27.16 -37.58
CA LYS A 133 10.87 -25.76 -37.39
C LYS A 133 9.72 -24.89 -36.91
N ARG A 134 8.57 -24.96 -37.59
CA ARG A 134 7.39 -24.15 -37.25
C ARG A 134 6.85 -24.47 -35.87
N GLN A 135 6.86 -25.73 -35.44
CA GLN A 135 6.40 -26.09 -34.10
C GLN A 135 7.35 -25.62 -33.01
N ILE A 136 8.66 -25.69 -33.25
CA ILE A 136 9.66 -25.17 -32.32
C ILE A 136 9.57 -23.65 -32.23
N ASP A 137 9.45 -22.95 -33.36
CA ASP A 137 9.29 -21.49 -33.39
C ASP A 137 8.06 -21.08 -32.57
N LYS A 138 6.90 -21.71 -32.81
CA LYS A 138 5.67 -21.47 -32.04
C LYS A 138 5.82 -21.73 -30.55
N LEU A 139 6.52 -22.81 -30.17
CA LEU A 139 6.72 -23.17 -28.77
C LEU A 139 7.65 -22.17 -28.07
N VAL A 140 8.71 -21.73 -28.75
CA VAL A 140 9.70 -20.77 -28.22
C VAL A 140 9.12 -19.35 -28.10
N GLU A 141 8.15 -19.01 -28.94
CA GLU A 141 7.43 -17.74 -28.89
C GLU A 141 6.39 -17.66 -27.76
N GLN A 142 6.06 -18.77 -27.10
CA GLN A 142 5.10 -18.74 -26.00
C GLN A 142 5.63 -17.91 -24.81
N PRO A 143 4.74 -17.12 -24.16
CA PRO A 143 5.08 -16.45 -22.91
C PRO A 143 5.37 -17.50 -21.82
N PRO A 144 6.27 -17.22 -20.87
CA PRO A 144 6.58 -18.16 -19.80
C PRO A 144 5.33 -18.54 -19.01
N SER A 145 5.17 -19.84 -18.76
CA SER A 145 4.12 -20.35 -17.87
C SER A 145 4.60 -21.64 -17.21
N PRO A 146 4.18 -21.94 -15.96
CA PRO A 146 4.60 -23.15 -15.25
C PRO A 146 4.33 -24.44 -16.03
N GLU A 147 3.24 -24.45 -16.80
CA GLU A 147 2.79 -25.60 -17.58
C GLU A 147 3.63 -25.86 -18.84
N LEU A 148 4.28 -24.84 -19.40
CA LEU A 148 5.09 -25.00 -20.62
C LEU A 148 6.32 -25.87 -20.38
N ALA A 149 6.80 -25.99 -19.15
CA ALA A 149 7.94 -26.84 -18.81
C ALA A 149 7.72 -28.30 -19.27
N GLY A 150 6.52 -28.84 -19.06
CA GLY A 150 6.15 -30.19 -19.51
C GLY A 150 6.10 -30.32 -21.03
N ILE A 151 5.69 -29.26 -21.74
CA ILE A 151 5.66 -29.23 -23.20
C ILE A 151 7.07 -29.13 -23.80
N PHE A 152 7.97 -28.37 -23.17
CA PHE A 152 9.39 -28.34 -23.56
C PHE A 152 10.05 -29.72 -23.38
N ASP A 153 9.72 -30.45 -22.32
CA ASP A 153 10.17 -31.84 -22.12
C ASP A 153 9.63 -32.77 -23.21
N MET A 154 8.33 -32.69 -23.50
CA MET A 154 7.73 -33.47 -24.59
C MET A 154 8.37 -33.15 -25.95
N ALA A 155 8.67 -31.89 -26.23
CA ALA A 155 9.34 -31.48 -27.47
C ALA A 155 10.75 -32.04 -27.58
N THR A 156 11.48 -32.06 -26.47
CA THR A 156 12.83 -32.65 -26.38
C THR A 156 12.79 -34.14 -26.72
N GLN A 157 11.86 -34.88 -26.09
CA GLN A 157 11.69 -36.32 -26.31
C GLN A 157 11.18 -36.66 -27.71
N ALA A 158 10.20 -35.90 -28.22
CA ALA A 158 9.70 -36.08 -29.58
C ALA A 158 10.81 -35.88 -30.62
N LEU A 159 11.70 -34.89 -30.44
CA LEU A 159 12.86 -34.69 -31.31
C LEU A 159 13.90 -35.80 -31.20
N GLN A 160 13.94 -36.53 -30.07
CA GLN A 160 14.79 -37.71 -29.89
C GLN A 160 14.16 -38.99 -30.46
N GLY A 161 12.96 -38.90 -31.05
CA GLY A 161 12.25 -40.03 -31.66
C GLY A 161 11.36 -40.81 -30.71
N GLU A 162 11.14 -40.34 -29.47
CA GLU A 162 10.21 -40.97 -28.54
C GLU A 162 8.76 -40.67 -28.93
N ASP A 163 7.88 -41.68 -28.84
CA ASP A 163 6.44 -41.46 -28.97
C ASP A 163 5.88 -40.90 -27.66
N VAL A 164 5.49 -39.63 -27.69
CA VAL A 164 4.95 -38.90 -26.53
C VAL A 164 3.47 -38.57 -26.68
N MET A 165 2.76 -39.22 -27.62
CA MET A 165 1.34 -38.95 -27.88
C MET A 165 0.44 -39.20 -26.66
N ASP A 166 0.72 -40.23 -25.88
CA ASP A 166 -0.07 -40.57 -24.69
C ASP A 166 0.04 -39.48 -23.60
N ARG A 167 1.17 -38.79 -23.54
CA ARG A 167 1.43 -37.71 -22.56
C ARG A 167 0.67 -36.41 -22.85
N VAL A 168 0.02 -36.32 -24.00
CA VAL A 168 -0.80 -35.15 -24.37
C VAL A 168 -1.96 -34.97 -23.38
N GLN A 169 -2.54 -36.07 -22.89
CA GLN A 169 -3.70 -36.01 -21.99
C GLN A 169 -3.33 -35.49 -20.59
N ASP A 170 -2.07 -35.66 -20.18
CA ASP A 170 -1.54 -35.15 -18.91
C ASP A 170 -1.35 -33.63 -18.90
N GLN A 171 -1.44 -32.98 -20.07
CA GLN A 171 -1.31 -31.54 -20.19
C GLN A 171 -2.63 -30.82 -19.91
N GLN A 172 -2.53 -29.60 -19.37
CA GLN A 172 -3.71 -28.77 -19.15
C GLN A 172 -4.51 -28.56 -20.45
N PRO A 173 -5.85 -28.52 -20.40
CA PRO A 173 -6.72 -28.43 -21.60
C PRO A 173 -6.34 -27.32 -22.59
N ARG A 174 -5.94 -26.15 -22.08
CA ARG A 174 -5.50 -25.00 -22.90
C ARG A 174 -4.26 -25.27 -23.75
N TYR A 175 -3.41 -26.20 -23.31
CA TYR A 175 -2.14 -26.53 -23.96
C TYR A 175 -2.17 -27.84 -24.74
N GLN A 176 -3.24 -28.63 -24.65
CA GLN A 176 -3.34 -29.91 -25.37
C GLN A 176 -3.19 -29.75 -26.89
N GLY A 177 -3.67 -28.65 -27.48
CA GLY A 177 -3.49 -28.38 -28.91
C GLY A 177 -2.02 -28.22 -29.31
N LEU A 178 -1.24 -27.50 -28.49
CA LEU A 178 0.20 -27.33 -28.67
C LEU A 178 0.95 -28.64 -28.39
N ALA A 179 0.58 -29.35 -27.33
CA ALA A 179 1.16 -30.64 -26.98
C ALA A 179 0.98 -31.70 -28.09
N ARG A 180 -0.20 -31.77 -28.74
CA ARG A 180 -0.41 -32.64 -29.91
C ARG A 180 0.51 -32.29 -31.08
N GLN A 181 0.66 -31.00 -31.35
CA GLN A 181 1.53 -30.52 -32.43
C GLN A 181 3.00 -30.87 -32.16
N VAL A 182 3.42 -30.77 -30.90
CA VAL A 182 4.74 -31.16 -30.43
C VAL A 182 4.93 -32.68 -30.51
N ALA A 183 3.96 -33.47 -30.06
CA ALA A 183 4.05 -34.93 -30.08
C ALA A 183 4.15 -35.49 -31.51
N GLN A 184 3.48 -34.86 -32.49
CA GLN A 184 3.60 -35.21 -33.91
C GLN A 184 5.01 -34.98 -34.50
N MET A 185 5.91 -34.29 -33.80
CA MET A 185 7.29 -34.12 -34.27
C MET A 185 8.07 -35.44 -34.27
N SER A 186 7.71 -36.43 -33.45
CA SER A 186 8.40 -37.73 -33.41
C SER A 186 8.41 -38.44 -34.77
N GLN A 187 7.32 -38.31 -35.52
CA GLN A 187 7.17 -38.86 -36.87
C GLN A 187 8.11 -38.19 -37.89
N TYR A 188 8.53 -36.96 -37.62
CA TYR A 188 9.39 -36.17 -38.50
C TYR A 188 10.85 -36.15 -38.04
N ALA A 189 11.11 -36.40 -36.75
CA ALA A 189 12.42 -36.34 -36.15
C ALA A 189 13.41 -37.29 -36.83
N LEU A 190 12.95 -38.49 -37.23
CA LEU A 190 13.78 -39.48 -37.92
C LEU A 190 14.37 -38.95 -39.24
N LEU A 191 13.67 -38.06 -39.94
CA LEU A 191 14.10 -37.50 -41.22
C LEU A 191 15.13 -36.36 -41.07
N LEU A 192 15.28 -35.80 -39.87
CA LEU A 192 16.22 -34.72 -39.61
C LEU A 192 17.64 -35.25 -39.42
N ASP A 193 18.64 -34.46 -39.81
CA ASP A 193 20.03 -34.74 -39.46
C ASP A 193 20.30 -34.41 -37.98
N GLN A 194 21.31 -35.07 -37.43
CA GLN A 194 21.68 -34.99 -36.02
C GLN A 194 22.04 -33.56 -35.59
N GLU A 195 22.73 -32.81 -36.47
CA GLU A 195 23.13 -31.42 -36.21
C GLU A 195 21.90 -30.51 -36.04
N THR A 196 20.90 -30.65 -36.92
CA THR A 196 19.63 -29.92 -36.84
C THR A 196 18.88 -30.26 -35.55
N VAL A 197 18.82 -31.54 -35.18
CA VAL A 197 18.19 -31.98 -33.93
C VAL A 197 18.89 -31.36 -32.73
N GLU A 198 20.22 -31.40 -32.65
CA GLU A 198 21.00 -30.83 -31.56
C GLU A 198 20.84 -29.31 -31.44
N ALA A 199 20.78 -28.59 -32.57
CA ALA A 199 20.50 -27.16 -32.60
C ALA A 199 19.12 -26.85 -32.00
N TYR A 200 18.10 -27.62 -32.36
CA TYR A 200 16.75 -27.48 -31.82
C TYR A 200 16.66 -27.83 -30.33
N LEU A 201 17.29 -28.91 -29.90
CA LEU A 201 17.36 -29.29 -28.48
C LEU A 201 18.03 -28.20 -27.64
N THR A 202 19.12 -27.61 -28.15
CA THR A 202 19.82 -26.49 -27.50
C THR A 202 18.91 -25.28 -27.35
N ARG A 203 18.17 -24.93 -28.41
CA ARG A 203 17.23 -23.81 -28.41
C ARG A 203 16.08 -24.02 -27.42
N LEU A 204 15.49 -25.22 -27.39
CA LEU A 204 14.43 -25.57 -26.44
C LEU A 204 14.93 -25.52 -24.98
N LYS A 205 16.11 -26.08 -24.71
CA LYS A 205 16.72 -26.06 -23.37
C LYS A 205 17.02 -24.64 -22.89
N SER A 206 17.55 -23.81 -23.78
CA SER A 206 17.81 -22.39 -23.49
C SER A 206 16.53 -21.64 -23.15
N LYS A 207 15.49 -21.75 -23.98
CA LYS A 207 14.20 -21.09 -23.73
C LYS A 207 13.52 -21.59 -22.46
N ARG A 208 13.56 -22.89 -22.18
CA ARG A 208 13.04 -23.45 -20.93
C ARG A 208 13.76 -22.87 -19.71
N GLY A 209 15.09 -22.80 -19.75
CA GLY A 209 15.89 -22.20 -18.68
C GLY A 209 15.55 -20.71 -18.44
N ALA A 210 15.40 -19.95 -19.52
CA ALA A 210 15.00 -18.54 -19.44
C ALA A 210 13.59 -18.38 -18.85
N ALA A 211 12.61 -19.16 -19.31
CA ALA A 211 11.24 -19.13 -18.81
C ALA A 211 11.16 -19.53 -17.32
N ALA A 212 11.91 -20.55 -16.90
CA ALA A 212 11.95 -20.96 -15.50
C ALA A 212 12.55 -19.86 -14.60
N LYS A 213 13.58 -19.16 -15.08
CA LYS A 213 14.19 -18.03 -14.37
C LYS A 213 13.19 -16.86 -14.25
N GLU A 214 12.51 -16.51 -15.32
CA GLU A 214 11.51 -15.43 -15.34
C GLU A 214 10.36 -15.72 -14.35
N LEU A 215 9.81 -16.94 -14.35
CA LEU A 215 8.79 -17.35 -13.39
C LEU A 215 9.28 -17.31 -11.94
N ALA A 216 10.53 -17.70 -11.69
CA ALA A 216 11.12 -17.64 -10.35
C ALA A 216 11.32 -16.19 -9.87
N GLU A 217 11.71 -15.29 -10.77
CA GLU A 217 11.84 -13.85 -10.48
C GLU A 217 10.48 -13.20 -10.20
N GLU A 218 9.43 -13.54 -10.98
CA GLU A 218 8.06 -13.09 -10.74
C GLU A 218 7.53 -13.57 -9.39
N GLN A 219 7.72 -14.86 -9.08
CA GLN A 219 7.29 -15.42 -7.81
C GLN A 219 8.04 -14.80 -6.63
N ALA A 220 9.36 -14.62 -6.74
CA ALA A 220 10.16 -13.95 -5.70
C ALA A 220 9.74 -12.49 -5.50
N ALA A 221 9.40 -11.77 -6.57
CA ALA A 221 8.87 -10.40 -6.49
C ALA A 221 7.51 -10.37 -5.78
N PHE A 222 6.62 -11.32 -6.07
CA PHE A 222 5.34 -11.45 -5.38
C PHE A 222 5.52 -11.76 -3.88
N ASP A 223 6.39 -12.70 -3.53
CA ASP A 223 6.69 -13.06 -2.15
C ASP A 223 7.30 -11.89 -1.37
N ALA A 224 8.16 -11.09 -2.02
CA ALA A 224 8.71 -9.88 -1.42
C ALA A 224 7.62 -8.84 -1.09
N VAL A 225 6.58 -8.71 -1.94
CA VAL A 225 5.43 -7.83 -1.64
C VAL A 225 4.65 -8.34 -0.43
N LEU A 226 4.42 -9.65 -0.32
CA LEU A 226 3.75 -10.24 0.84
C LEU A 226 4.55 -10.03 2.14
N GLN A 227 5.88 -10.20 2.09
CA GLN A 227 6.76 -9.91 3.22
C GLN A 227 6.71 -8.43 3.62
N GLN A 228 6.66 -7.51 2.64
CA GLN A 228 6.48 -6.08 2.92
C GLN A 228 5.16 -5.82 3.65
N ILE A 229 4.05 -6.41 3.22
CA ILE A 229 2.75 -6.29 3.90
C ILE A 229 2.84 -6.81 5.33
N ALA A 230 3.43 -7.99 5.53
CA ALA A 230 3.59 -8.61 6.84
C ALA A 230 4.44 -7.76 7.79
N ALA A 231 5.50 -7.12 7.30
CA ALA A 231 6.42 -6.29 8.08
C ALA A 231 5.88 -4.89 8.45
N ILE A 232 4.75 -4.45 7.88
CA ILE A 232 4.20 -3.13 8.17
C ILE A 232 3.87 -2.99 9.68
N PRO A 233 4.27 -1.89 10.35
CA PRO A 233 3.94 -1.66 11.74
C PRO A 233 2.43 -1.41 11.93
N LEU A 234 1.89 -1.78 13.09
CA LEU A 234 0.47 -1.60 13.42
C LEU A 234 0.14 -0.16 13.86
N THR A 235 0.37 0.81 12.98
CA THR A 235 0.25 2.25 13.26
C THR A 235 -0.43 3.00 12.10
N ASP A 236 -0.73 4.30 12.28
CA ASP A 236 -1.26 5.17 11.20
C ASP A 236 -0.29 5.29 10.01
N ALA A 237 1.01 5.40 10.31
CA ALA A 237 2.05 5.38 9.30
C ALA A 237 2.06 4.04 8.54
N GLY A 238 1.83 2.93 9.27
CA GLY A 238 1.66 1.61 8.68
C GLY A 238 0.44 1.50 7.76
N TYR A 239 -0.70 2.08 8.15
CA TYR A 239 -1.90 2.12 7.30
C TYR A 239 -1.67 2.90 6.00
N THR A 240 -0.95 4.02 6.08
CA THR A 240 -0.56 4.82 4.91
C THR A 240 0.36 4.01 3.99
N ARG A 241 1.33 3.29 4.56
CA ARG A 241 2.23 2.41 3.80
C ARG A 241 1.48 1.27 3.11
N LEU A 242 0.49 0.68 3.79
CA LEU A 242 -0.35 -0.39 3.24
C LEU A 242 -1.13 0.10 2.00
N LYS A 243 -1.69 1.30 2.05
CA LYS A 243 -2.35 1.94 0.89
C LYS A 243 -1.38 2.18 -0.27
N GLN A 244 -0.14 2.59 0.00
CA GLN A 244 0.87 2.77 -1.03
C GLN A 244 1.20 1.46 -1.75
N ILE A 245 1.36 0.35 -1.00
CA ILE A 245 1.58 -0.97 -1.59
C ILE A 245 0.41 -1.32 -2.51
N SER A 246 -0.83 -1.17 -2.04
CA SER A 246 -2.02 -1.43 -2.86
C SER A 246 -2.09 -0.63 -4.15
N HIS A 247 -1.55 0.59 -4.17
CA HIS A 247 -1.58 1.46 -5.35
C HIS A 247 -0.44 1.15 -6.33
N ASN A 248 0.72 0.78 -5.81
CA ASN A 248 1.92 0.52 -6.61
C ASN A 248 1.96 -0.91 -7.15
N THR A 249 1.24 -1.86 -6.54
CA THR A 249 1.12 -3.22 -7.07
C THR A 249 0.20 -3.22 -8.28
N ASP A 250 0.72 -3.60 -9.44
CA ASP A 250 -0.09 -3.83 -10.64
C ASP A 250 -0.92 -5.12 -10.47
N ARG A 251 -2.19 -4.95 -10.12
CA ARG A 251 -3.11 -6.07 -9.88
C ARG A 251 -3.53 -6.77 -11.17
N SER A 252 -3.33 -6.13 -12.34
CA SER A 252 -3.65 -6.74 -13.62
C SER A 252 -2.59 -7.75 -14.07
N ALA A 253 -1.37 -7.61 -13.55
CA ALA A 253 -0.27 -8.55 -13.79
C ALA A 253 -0.31 -9.79 -12.87
N LEU A 254 -1.14 -9.80 -11.82
CA LEU A 254 -1.24 -10.94 -10.90
C LEU A 254 -2.18 -12.03 -11.44
N THR A 255 -1.83 -13.29 -11.17
CA THR A 255 -2.76 -14.40 -11.38
C THR A 255 -3.96 -14.30 -10.44
N ARG A 256 -5.05 -15.00 -10.73
CA ARG A 256 -6.24 -15.03 -9.85
C ARG A 256 -5.91 -15.51 -8.44
N GLU A 257 -5.03 -16.50 -8.32
CA GLU A 257 -4.60 -17.05 -7.04
C GLU A 257 -3.73 -16.05 -6.27
N GLN A 258 -2.71 -15.46 -6.93
CA GLN A 258 -1.89 -14.40 -6.34
C GLN A 258 -2.72 -13.21 -5.90
N LEU A 259 -3.71 -12.79 -6.69
CA LEU A 259 -4.62 -11.71 -6.34
C LEU A 259 -5.46 -12.05 -5.09
N ALA A 260 -5.93 -13.29 -4.96
CA ALA A 260 -6.65 -13.74 -3.77
C ALA A 260 -5.76 -13.71 -2.51
N ILE A 261 -4.54 -14.22 -2.60
CA ILE A 261 -3.55 -14.21 -1.50
C ILE A 261 -3.21 -12.76 -1.12
N PHE A 262 -2.94 -11.90 -2.10
CA PHE A 262 -2.66 -10.48 -1.88
C PHE A 262 -3.82 -9.78 -1.16
N ASN A 263 -5.06 -9.99 -1.62
CA ASN A 263 -6.25 -9.38 -1.01
C ASN A 263 -6.47 -9.87 0.43
N ALA A 264 -6.23 -11.15 0.71
CA ALA A 264 -6.32 -11.71 2.05
C ALA A 264 -5.29 -11.06 2.98
N ALA A 265 -4.02 -10.97 2.56
CA ALA A 265 -2.95 -10.33 3.33
C ALA A 265 -3.25 -8.85 3.62
N MET A 266 -3.74 -8.10 2.62
CA MET A 266 -4.14 -6.69 2.78
C MET A 266 -5.27 -6.52 3.79
N THR A 267 -6.29 -7.39 3.73
CA THR A 267 -7.45 -7.35 4.63
C THR A 267 -7.04 -7.67 6.06
N GLN A 268 -6.28 -8.74 6.25
CA GLN A 268 -5.78 -9.16 7.56
C GLN A 268 -4.93 -8.06 8.21
N LYS A 269 -4.02 -7.44 7.46
CA LYS A 269 -3.16 -6.38 7.99
C LYS A 269 -3.94 -5.11 8.32
N THR A 270 -4.93 -4.75 7.50
CA THR A 270 -5.83 -3.62 7.78
C THR A 270 -6.61 -3.82 9.08
N GLN A 271 -7.13 -5.03 9.30
CA GLN A 271 -7.85 -5.37 10.52
C GLN A 271 -6.95 -5.29 11.75
N ALA A 272 -5.75 -5.87 11.68
CA ALA A 272 -4.78 -5.82 12.78
C ALA A 272 -4.40 -4.38 13.18
N ILE A 273 -4.25 -3.47 12.20
CA ILE A 273 -3.98 -2.05 12.48
C ILE A 273 -5.17 -1.40 13.22
N ARG A 274 -6.41 -1.64 12.76
CA ARG A 274 -7.61 -1.08 13.38
C ARG A 274 -7.80 -1.56 14.82
N GLU A 275 -7.58 -2.85 15.06
CA GLU A 275 -7.67 -3.44 16.40
C GLU A 275 -6.61 -2.85 17.35
N ALA A 276 -5.36 -2.70 16.89
CA ALA A 276 -4.30 -2.07 17.66
C ALA A 276 -4.63 -0.60 18.01
N GLN A 277 -5.22 0.14 17.07
CA GLN A 277 -5.66 1.51 17.30
C GLN A 277 -6.82 1.60 18.29
N ALA A 278 -7.82 0.74 18.15
CA ALA A 278 -8.95 0.67 19.08
C ALA A 278 -8.48 0.33 20.50
N ALA A 279 -7.54 -0.62 20.64
CA ALA A 279 -6.94 -0.96 21.93
C ALA A 279 -6.13 0.20 22.52
N GLY A 280 -5.35 0.92 21.71
CA GLY A 280 -4.63 2.12 22.12
C GLY A 280 -5.56 3.24 22.60
N GLN A 281 -6.64 3.49 21.86
CA GLN A 281 -7.67 4.47 22.23
C GLN A 281 -8.41 4.06 23.49
N ALA A 282 -8.77 2.78 23.64
CA ALA A 282 -9.42 2.26 24.84
C ALA A 282 -8.53 2.41 26.08
N ARG A 283 -7.22 2.14 25.96
CA ARG A 283 -6.25 2.36 27.04
C ARG A 283 -6.13 3.84 27.41
N ALA A 284 -5.99 4.72 26.42
CA ALA A 284 -5.92 6.16 26.64
C ALA A 284 -7.22 6.71 27.27
N GLN A 285 -8.38 6.18 26.89
CA GLN A 285 -9.67 6.51 27.51
C GLN A 285 -9.78 5.99 28.93
N ALA A 286 -9.34 4.76 29.20
CA ALA A 286 -9.34 4.18 30.54
C ALA A 286 -8.39 4.94 31.48
N GLU A 287 -7.22 5.35 30.99
CA GLU A 287 -6.27 6.17 31.74
C GLU A 287 -6.81 7.58 31.98
N ALA A 288 -7.44 8.20 30.98
CA ALA A 288 -8.12 9.48 31.12
C ALA A 288 -9.36 9.46 32.02
N ALA A 289 -9.94 8.28 32.29
CA ALA A 289 -11.08 8.11 33.20
C ALA A 289 -10.66 7.83 34.66
N ARG A 290 -9.35 7.75 34.95
CA ARG A 290 -8.86 7.49 36.31
C ARG A 290 -9.20 8.66 37.24
N PRO A 291 -9.75 8.42 38.45
CA PRO A 291 -10.05 9.50 39.38
C PRO A 291 -8.81 10.33 39.74
N ILE A 292 -8.98 11.65 39.79
CA ILE A 292 -7.91 12.62 40.07
C ILE A 292 -7.86 12.90 41.57
N ASP A 293 -6.67 12.74 42.15
CA ASP A 293 -6.35 13.23 43.48
C ASP A 293 -6.09 14.74 43.42
N LEU A 294 -6.88 15.52 44.16
CA LEU A 294 -6.78 16.98 44.17
C LEU A 294 -5.76 17.51 45.18
N ALA A 295 -5.20 16.68 46.08
CA ALA A 295 -4.28 17.14 47.10
C ALA A 295 -3.04 17.86 46.52
N PRO A 296 -2.33 17.33 45.49
CA PRO A 296 -1.21 18.04 44.86
C PRO A 296 -1.66 19.36 44.24
N ARG A 297 -2.86 19.38 43.64
CA ARG A 297 -3.39 20.59 42.99
C ARG A 297 -3.71 21.67 44.01
N LEU A 298 -4.29 21.31 45.14
CA LEU A 298 -4.59 22.22 46.24
C LEU A 298 -3.30 22.78 46.85
N GLN A 299 -2.24 21.98 46.96
CA GLN A 299 -0.92 22.42 47.42
C GLN A 299 -0.30 23.50 46.53
N GLU A 300 -0.48 23.40 45.21
CA GLU A 300 -0.02 24.42 44.26
C GLU A 300 -0.92 25.66 44.26
N LEU A 301 -2.22 25.47 44.50
CA LEU A 301 -3.23 26.51 44.38
C LEU A 301 -3.33 27.38 45.63
N LEU A 302 -3.28 26.77 46.81
CA LEU A 302 -3.52 27.44 48.08
C LEU A 302 -2.20 27.60 48.83
N ASP A 303 -1.81 28.85 49.09
CA ASP A 303 -0.58 29.17 49.82
C ASP A 303 -0.92 29.99 51.06
N GLY A 304 -0.45 29.55 52.23
CA GLY A 304 -0.75 30.10 53.55
C GLY A 304 -1.14 29.02 54.56
N ASP A 305 -0.87 29.29 55.83
CA ASP A 305 -1.12 28.38 56.97
C ASP A 305 -2.51 28.58 57.62
N ARG A 306 -3.19 29.69 57.30
CA ARG A 306 -4.51 30.07 57.83
C ARG A 306 -5.30 30.85 56.79
N VAL A 307 -6.62 30.85 56.93
CA VAL A 307 -7.52 31.56 56.00
C VAL A 307 -7.20 33.05 55.89
N ARG A 308 -6.80 33.71 56.99
CA ARG A 308 -6.42 35.13 56.99
C ARG A 308 -5.16 35.46 56.16
N THR A 309 -4.23 34.52 56.05
CA THR A 309 -2.95 34.66 55.31
C THR A 309 -3.00 34.00 53.94
N LEU A 310 -4.07 33.27 53.64
CA LEU A 310 -4.21 32.46 52.45
C LEU A 310 -4.23 33.31 51.18
N THR A 311 -3.65 32.76 50.13
CA THR A 311 -3.81 33.23 48.75
C THR A 311 -4.31 32.09 47.88
N ILE A 312 -5.05 32.42 46.82
CA ILE A 312 -5.45 31.49 45.76
C ILE A 312 -4.63 31.82 44.52
N ALA A 313 -3.74 30.92 44.11
CA ALA A 313 -2.77 31.12 43.03
C ALA A 313 -1.93 32.41 43.20
N GLY A 314 -1.63 32.80 44.45
CA GLY A 314 -0.92 34.03 44.78
C GLY A 314 -1.80 35.30 44.80
N LEU A 315 -3.11 35.18 44.63
CA LEU A 315 -4.08 36.28 44.69
C LEU A 315 -4.78 36.30 46.05
N ARG A 316 -5.08 37.50 46.56
CA ARG A 316 -5.83 37.67 47.81
C ARG A 316 -6.69 38.93 47.81
N PRO A 317 -7.82 38.94 48.55
CA PRO A 317 -8.61 40.14 48.75
C PRO A 317 -7.81 41.24 49.45
N GLY A 318 -7.99 42.49 49.02
CA GLY A 318 -7.27 43.68 49.47
C GLY A 318 -6.06 44.05 48.60
N MET A 319 -5.70 43.22 47.61
CA MET A 319 -4.74 43.62 46.58
C MET A 319 -5.31 44.74 45.71
N ASN A 320 -4.43 45.62 45.21
CA ASN A 320 -4.82 46.57 44.16
C ASN A 320 -5.28 45.82 42.90
N GLN A 321 -6.36 46.31 42.29
CA GLN A 321 -7.02 45.64 41.17
C GLN A 321 -6.09 45.45 39.97
N ASP A 322 -5.37 46.49 39.55
CA ASP A 322 -4.46 46.42 38.40
C ASP A 322 -3.31 45.44 38.65
N ALA A 323 -2.78 45.40 39.88
CA ALA A 323 -1.74 44.46 40.25
C ALA A 323 -2.24 43.00 40.19
N ALA A 324 -3.48 42.74 40.61
CA ALA A 324 -4.09 41.42 40.53
C ALA A 324 -4.33 41.00 39.07
N ILE A 325 -4.83 41.91 38.22
CA ILE A 325 -5.00 41.67 36.78
C ILE A 325 -3.65 41.34 36.12
N GLN A 326 -2.60 42.12 36.40
CA GLN A 326 -1.26 41.85 35.87
C GLN A 326 -0.72 40.49 36.33
N HIS A 327 -0.95 40.10 37.58
CA HIS A 327 -0.55 38.79 38.09
C HIS A 327 -1.27 37.66 37.37
N VAL A 328 -2.59 37.76 37.16
CA VAL A 328 -3.38 36.79 36.41
C VAL A 328 -2.87 36.66 34.96
N GLN A 329 -2.60 37.78 34.30
CA GLN A 329 -2.16 37.78 32.90
C GLN A 329 -0.71 37.26 32.74
N ARG A 330 0.23 37.75 33.55
CA ARG A 330 1.66 37.42 33.37
C ARG A 330 2.05 36.11 34.02
N ARG A 331 1.54 35.83 35.22
CA ARG A 331 1.95 34.66 36.01
C ARG A 331 1.09 33.44 35.76
N LEU A 332 -0.21 33.63 35.60
CA LEU A 332 -1.14 32.53 35.29
C LEU A 332 -1.37 32.35 33.78
N GLY A 333 -0.97 33.33 32.95
CA GLY A 333 -1.10 33.26 31.51
C GLY A 333 -2.56 33.29 31.03
N LEU A 334 -3.46 33.86 31.83
CA LEU A 334 -4.89 33.93 31.52
C LEU A 334 -5.23 35.26 30.84
N VAL A 335 -6.14 35.22 29.89
CA VAL A 335 -6.60 36.39 29.13
C VAL A 335 -8.02 36.77 29.59
N PRO A 336 -8.42 38.05 29.47
CA PRO A 336 -9.79 38.46 29.73
C PRO A 336 -10.78 37.62 28.92
N SER A 337 -11.83 37.14 29.59
CA SER A 337 -12.93 36.43 28.95
C SER A 337 -13.71 37.40 28.07
N THR A 338 -14.04 37.00 26.84
CA THR A 338 -14.80 37.84 25.88
C THR A 338 -16.28 37.95 26.22
N ASN A 339 -16.71 37.59 27.43
CA ASN A 339 -18.10 37.62 27.82
C ASN A 339 -18.45 39.03 28.32
N PRO A 340 -19.33 39.77 27.63
CA PRO A 340 -19.49 41.23 27.79
C PRO A 340 -20.20 41.68 29.08
N ILE A 341 -20.40 40.78 30.05
CA ILE A 341 -21.28 41.02 31.22
C ILE A 341 -20.49 41.16 32.53
N ASP A 342 -19.30 40.55 32.65
CA ASP A 342 -18.52 40.53 33.90
C ASP A 342 -17.07 40.99 33.62
N SER A 343 -16.71 42.22 34.01
CA SER A 343 -15.49 42.91 33.55
C SER A 343 -14.17 42.44 34.17
N ALA A 344 -14.13 41.35 34.94
CA ALA A 344 -12.90 40.85 35.54
C ALA A 344 -12.81 39.31 35.61
N GLN A 345 -13.36 38.63 34.61
CA GLN A 345 -13.15 37.20 34.40
C GLN A 345 -12.01 36.92 33.44
N PHE A 346 -11.15 35.97 33.80
CA PHE A 346 -9.98 35.55 33.04
C PHE A 346 -10.01 34.05 32.79
N ALA A 347 -9.64 33.64 31.58
CA ALA A 347 -9.61 32.24 31.17
C ALA A 347 -8.40 31.96 30.28
N VAL A 348 -8.11 30.68 30.04
CA VAL A 348 -7.02 30.28 29.14
C VAL A 348 -7.32 30.71 27.70
N SER A 349 -6.32 31.27 27.02
CA SER A 349 -6.42 31.64 25.60
C SER A 349 -6.66 30.41 24.71
N ARG A 350 -7.25 30.61 23.52
CA ARG A 350 -7.46 29.51 22.56
C ARG A 350 -6.16 28.78 22.19
N GLU A 351 -5.06 29.52 22.08
CA GLU A 351 -3.73 28.99 21.75
C GLU A 351 -3.18 28.09 22.87
N ASN A 352 -3.38 28.49 24.13
CA ASN A 352 -2.90 27.73 25.29
C ASN A 352 -3.86 26.62 25.74
N ALA A 353 -5.08 26.58 25.21
CA ALA A 353 -6.08 25.59 25.60
C ALA A 353 -5.60 24.15 25.38
N SER A 354 -4.79 23.89 24.33
CA SER A 354 -4.25 22.57 24.00
C SER A 354 -3.40 21.98 25.13
N ARG A 355 -2.62 22.80 25.83
CA ARG A 355 -1.75 22.40 26.95
C ARG A 355 -2.54 21.78 28.11
N PHE A 356 -3.77 22.24 28.33
CA PHE A 356 -4.60 21.79 29.45
C PHE A 356 -5.51 20.61 29.08
N ARG A 357 -5.62 20.24 27.80
CA ARG A 357 -6.58 19.22 27.32
C ARG A 357 -6.26 17.78 27.74
N ALA A 358 -5.05 17.48 28.21
CA ALA A 358 -4.71 16.12 28.63
C ALA A 358 -5.53 15.69 29.86
N GLU A 359 -5.62 16.57 30.86
CA GLU A 359 -6.29 16.28 32.14
C GLU A 359 -7.58 17.11 32.34
N ARG A 360 -7.67 18.27 31.68
CA ARG A 360 -8.71 19.27 31.93
C ARG A 360 -9.66 19.39 30.76
N ARG A 361 -10.91 19.69 31.09
CA ARG A 361 -11.97 19.93 30.10
C ARG A 361 -11.85 21.34 29.56
N THR A 362 -11.63 22.29 30.47
CA THR A 362 -11.24 23.66 30.18
C THR A 362 -10.05 24.03 31.06
N GLY A 363 -9.23 24.98 30.63
CA GLY A 363 -8.18 25.53 31.50
C GLY A 363 -8.77 26.33 32.67
N PRO A 364 -7.95 26.74 33.65
CA PRO A 364 -8.44 27.44 34.83
C PRO A 364 -9.09 28.77 34.48
N ARG A 365 -10.08 29.15 35.28
CA ARG A 365 -10.73 30.46 35.23
C ARG A 365 -10.55 31.18 36.56
N VAL A 366 -10.34 32.49 36.48
CA VAL A 366 -10.22 33.36 37.64
C VAL A 366 -11.20 34.51 37.48
N SER A 367 -12.01 34.75 38.49
CA SER A 367 -12.82 35.98 38.60
C SER A 367 -12.28 36.82 39.75
N LEU A 368 -12.09 38.10 39.48
CA LEU A 368 -11.78 39.10 40.50
C LEU A 368 -13.01 39.99 40.63
N GLU A 369 -13.60 40.04 41.81
CA GLU A 369 -14.71 40.97 42.06
C GLU A 369 -14.19 42.17 42.83
N ASP A 370 -14.68 43.35 42.45
CA ASP A 370 -14.12 44.63 42.85
C ASP A 370 -14.79 45.12 44.14
N ALA A 371 -14.00 45.78 44.99
CA ALA A 371 -14.45 46.51 46.18
C ALA A 371 -13.81 47.90 46.16
N GLY A 372 -14.26 48.75 45.24
CA GLY A 372 -13.57 50.00 44.90
C GLY A 372 -12.28 49.73 44.12
N GLU A 373 -11.15 50.28 44.56
CA GLU A 373 -9.84 50.14 43.86
C GLU A 373 -9.08 48.83 44.22
N LYS A 374 -9.69 47.96 45.03
CA LYS A 374 -9.08 46.72 45.52
C LYS A 374 -9.94 45.52 45.19
N VAL A 375 -9.30 44.36 45.10
CA VAL A 375 -9.97 43.06 44.97
C VAL A 375 -10.76 42.77 46.25
N GLY A 376 -12.08 42.64 46.14
CA GLY A 376 -12.98 42.23 47.23
C GLY A 376 -13.11 40.71 47.36
N GLN A 377 -13.17 40.01 46.22
CA GLN A 377 -13.24 38.55 46.16
C GLN A 377 -12.38 38.00 45.01
N VAL A 378 -11.73 36.87 45.26
CA VAL A 378 -11.06 36.05 44.26
C VAL A 378 -11.85 34.75 44.13
N ILE A 379 -12.19 34.36 42.90
CA ILE A 379 -12.81 33.07 42.58
C ILE A 379 -11.90 32.34 41.60
N TYR A 380 -11.62 31.07 41.88
CA TYR A 380 -10.81 30.19 41.05
C TYR A 380 -11.57 28.93 40.70
N GLU A 381 -11.63 28.60 39.42
CA GLU A 381 -12.42 27.48 38.90
C GLU A 381 -11.60 26.59 37.96
N GLU A 382 -11.71 25.28 38.14
CA GLU A 382 -11.16 24.27 37.23
C GLU A 382 -12.15 23.13 36.95
N PHE A 383 -12.16 22.66 35.70
CA PHE A 383 -12.96 21.53 35.24
C PHE A 383 -12.06 20.42 34.72
N PHE A 384 -12.28 19.21 35.23
CA PHE A 384 -11.52 18.00 34.92
C PHE A 384 -12.32 17.06 34.02
N ARG A 385 -11.61 16.27 33.20
CA ARG A 385 -12.23 15.26 32.32
C ARG A 385 -12.59 13.96 33.04
N ALA A 386 -11.96 13.72 34.18
CA ALA A 386 -12.21 12.59 35.06
C ALA A 386 -12.96 13.04 36.32
N SER A 387 -13.48 12.08 37.07
CA SER A 387 -13.96 12.34 38.41
C SER A 387 -12.79 12.77 39.32
N VAL A 388 -13.03 13.74 40.18
CA VAL A 388 -12.10 14.10 41.26
C VAL A 388 -12.43 13.28 42.51
N ILE A 389 -11.46 13.03 43.39
CA ILE A 389 -11.66 12.32 44.64
C ILE A 389 -12.00 13.35 45.75
N PRO A 390 -13.27 13.61 46.11
CA PRO A 390 -13.60 14.73 47.00
C PRO A 390 -13.06 14.53 48.42
N GLN A 391 -12.93 13.26 48.84
CA GLN A 391 -12.37 12.90 50.13
C GLN A 391 -10.89 13.30 50.26
N SER A 392 -10.09 13.16 49.18
CA SER A 392 -8.69 13.58 49.17
C SER A 392 -8.55 15.08 49.38
N ALA A 393 -9.36 15.87 48.65
CA ALA A 393 -9.43 17.31 48.79
C ALA A 393 -9.83 17.73 50.20
N ARG A 394 -10.87 17.10 50.76
CA ARG A 394 -11.33 17.36 52.13
C ARG A 394 -10.24 17.05 53.15
N GLN A 395 -9.59 15.90 53.06
CA GLN A 395 -8.53 15.50 53.98
C GLN A 395 -7.36 16.49 53.95
N TRP A 396 -6.92 16.88 52.74
CA TRP A 396 -5.87 17.88 52.58
C TRP A 396 -6.28 19.24 53.17
N LEU A 397 -7.50 19.72 52.89
CA LEU A 397 -7.99 21.01 53.41
C LEU A 397 -8.11 21.01 54.93
N VAL A 398 -8.65 19.93 55.52
CA VAL A 398 -8.80 19.81 56.98
C VAL A 398 -7.44 19.70 57.66
N HIS A 399 -6.49 18.99 57.04
CA HIS A 399 -5.13 18.87 57.57
C HIS A 399 -4.40 20.22 57.61
N ASN A 400 -4.53 21.03 56.55
CA ASN A 400 -3.79 22.28 56.43
C ASN A 400 -4.49 23.50 57.06
N LEU A 401 -5.83 23.55 57.06
CA LEU A 401 -6.61 24.72 57.51
C LEU A 401 -7.45 24.44 58.77
N GLY A 402 -7.49 23.20 59.26
CA GLY A 402 -8.37 22.79 60.35
C GLY A 402 -9.80 22.47 59.90
N GLN A 403 -10.68 22.20 60.88
CA GLN A 403 -12.08 21.87 60.59
C GLN A 403 -12.84 23.07 59.98
N PRO A 404 -13.64 22.87 58.93
CA PRO A 404 -14.48 23.93 58.38
C PRO A 404 -15.60 24.31 59.36
N ASP A 405 -15.94 25.60 59.41
CA ASP A 405 -17.06 26.10 60.21
C ASP A 405 -18.41 25.61 59.67
N ALA A 406 -18.50 25.38 58.36
CA ALA A 406 -19.70 24.83 57.73
C ALA A 406 -19.36 23.91 56.57
N THR A 407 -20.11 22.80 56.49
CA THR A 407 -20.05 21.85 55.37
C THR A 407 -21.46 21.65 54.84
N VAL A 408 -21.67 21.94 53.55
CA VAL A 408 -22.96 21.83 52.88
C VAL A 408 -22.85 20.81 51.75
N ALA A 409 -23.69 19.78 51.79
CA ALA A 409 -23.82 18.85 50.69
C ALA A 409 -24.49 19.55 49.50
N VAL A 410 -23.94 19.35 48.31
CA VAL A 410 -24.48 19.90 47.05
C VAL A 410 -24.54 18.79 46.01
N SER A 411 -25.27 19.02 44.91
CA SER A 411 -25.35 18.04 43.83
C SER A 411 -23.94 17.65 43.36
N GLY A 412 -23.63 16.35 43.47
CA GLY A 412 -22.35 15.81 43.03
C GLY A 412 -21.16 16.07 43.97
N GLY A 413 -21.33 16.69 45.14
CA GLY A 413 -20.18 16.94 46.01
C GLY A 413 -20.45 17.74 47.28
N THR A 414 -19.47 18.56 47.67
CA THR A 414 -19.48 19.23 48.98
C THR A 414 -18.87 20.63 48.90
N LYS A 415 -19.55 21.61 49.50
CA LYS A 415 -19.05 22.96 49.77
C LYS A 415 -18.61 23.07 51.21
N MET A 416 -17.34 23.39 51.44
CA MET A 416 -16.75 23.62 52.76
C MET A 416 -16.44 25.10 52.93
N THR A 417 -16.69 25.65 54.12
CA THR A 417 -16.49 27.06 54.45
C THR A 417 -15.62 27.20 55.69
N TRP A 418 -14.63 28.09 55.62
CA TRP A 418 -13.83 28.52 56.76
C TRP A 418 -13.88 30.04 56.89
N ARG A 419 -13.94 30.54 58.12
CA ARG A 419 -13.92 31.95 58.50
C ARG A 419 -12.79 32.17 59.49
N ASP A 420 -11.95 33.15 59.21
CA ASP A 420 -10.92 33.60 60.14
C ASP A 420 -10.90 35.13 60.13
N ARG A 421 -11.38 35.73 61.22
CA ARG A 421 -11.50 37.18 61.43
C ARG A 421 -12.19 37.92 60.29
N ASP A 422 -11.41 38.51 59.39
CA ASP A 422 -11.81 39.38 58.30
C ASP A 422 -11.82 38.67 56.93
N LYS A 423 -11.54 37.36 56.88
CA LYS A 423 -11.53 36.56 55.65
C LYS A 423 -12.46 35.35 55.74
N ARG A 424 -13.03 34.98 54.60
CA ARG A 424 -13.78 33.75 54.42
C ARG A 424 -13.30 33.02 53.18
N LEU A 425 -13.05 31.72 53.31
CA LEU A 425 -12.74 30.78 52.24
C LEU A 425 -13.93 29.86 52.03
N GLN A 426 -14.32 29.64 50.79
CA GLN A 426 -15.16 28.52 50.39
C GLN A 426 -14.44 27.65 49.36
N VAL A 427 -14.52 26.34 49.54
CA VAL A 427 -14.06 25.36 48.56
C VAL A 427 -15.19 24.42 48.24
N LEU A 428 -15.50 24.30 46.97
CA LEU A 428 -16.49 23.41 46.39
C LEU A 428 -15.76 22.38 45.53
N VAL A 429 -16.00 21.11 45.83
CA VAL A 429 -15.51 19.99 45.03
C VAL A 429 -16.71 19.15 44.62
N THR A 430 -16.94 18.99 43.32
CA THR A 430 -18.06 18.22 42.79
C THR A 430 -17.65 17.30 41.64
N ASN A 431 -18.44 16.25 41.46
CA ASN A 431 -18.48 15.40 40.30
C ASN A 431 -19.90 15.46 39.75
N SER A 432 -20.07 15.89 38.51
CA SER A 432 -21.35 15.82 37.81
C SER A 432 -21.20 15.00 36.54
N LEU A 433 -22.29 14.35 36.10
CA LEU A 433 -22.31 13.67 34.81
C LEU A 433 -23.01 14.59 33.81
N GLU A 434 -22.27 15.08 32.83
CA GLU A 434 -22.86 15.91 31.78
C GLU A 434 -23.24 15.02 30.59
N VAL A 435 -24.54 14.96 30.28
CA VAL A 435 -25.11 13.96 29.35
C VAL A 435 -25.48 14.57 27.99
N VAL A 436 -25.47 15.91 27.85
CA VAL A 436 -26.22 16.59 26.76
C VAL A 436 -25.34 17.17 25.64
N TRP A 437 -24.01 17.22 25.77
CA TRP A 437 -23.12 17.90 24.80
C TRP A 437 -22.07 16.98 24.13
N LYS A 438 -21.53 17.40 22.97
CA LYS A 438 -20.39 16.78 22.25
C LYS A 438 -19.13 16.82 23.13
N GLY A 439 -19.07 15.91 24.09
CA GLY A 439 -18.10 15.85 25.18
C GLY A 439 -18.70 15.29 26.47
N ALA A 440 -19.68 14.40 26.36
CA ALA A 440 -20.35 13.74 27.48
C ALA A 440 -19.34 12.93 28.31
N GLY A 441 -19.45 13.02 29.63
CA GLY A 441 -18.50 12.42 30.56
C GLY A 441 -18.63 12.96 31.98
N TYR A 442 -17.78 12.47 32.88
CA TYR A 442 -17.66 13.03 34.22
C TYR A 442 -17.02 14.42 34.16
N GLU A 443 -17.65 15.36 34.83
CA GLU A 443 -17.14 16.70 35.09
C GLU A 443 -16.79 16.78 36.57
N GLY A 444 -15.51 16.50 36.87
CA GLY A 444 -14.92 16.89 38.14
C GLY A 444 -14.73 18.41 38.15
N ARG A 445 -15.12 19.08 39.22
CA ARG A 445 -15.00 20.53 39.37
C ARG A 445 -14.37 20.86 40.72
N LEU A 446 -13.37 21.74 40.68
CA LEU A 446 -12.81 22.40 41.85
C LEU A 446 -13.10 23.89 41.71
N LEU A 447 -13.74 24.46 42.73
CA LEU A 447 -14.04 25.89 42.79
C LEU A 447 -13.64 26.39 44.18
N ALA A 448 -12.79 27.41 44.24
CA ALA A 448 -12.34 28.03 45.47
C ALA A 448 -12.61 29.53 45.41
N ALA A 449 -13.17 30.10 46.47
CA ALA A 449 -13.32 31.54 46.60
C ALA A 449 -12.79 32.04 47.93
N LEU A 450 -12.12 33.19 47.90
CA LEU A 450 -11.58 33.88 49.06
C LEU A 450 -12.01 35.35 48.99
N TRP A 451 -12.56 35.88 50.07
CA TRP A 451 -13.04 37.27 50.13
C TRP A 451 -12.84 37.89 51.51
N SER A 452 -12.93 39.22 51.57
CA SER A 452 -12.87 39.99 52.81
C SER A 452 -14.24 40.30 53.40
N ARG A 453 -14.25 40.60 54.69
CA ARG A 453 -15.41 41.15 55.41
C ARG A 453 -15.82 42.52 54.86
N ASP A 454 -14.85 43.35 54.47
CA ASP A 454 -15.14 44.65 53.86
C ASP A 454 -15.95 44.49 52.57
N TYR A 455 -15.66 43.45 51.79
CA TYR A 455 -16.43 43.15 50.59
C TYR A 455 -17.84 42.61 50.90
N GLU A 456 -17.99 41.81 51.96
CA GLU A 456 -19.32 41.43 52.46
C GLU A 456 -20.17 42.67 52.78
N GLN A 457 -19.61 43.62 53.53
CA GLN A 457 -20.30 44.87 53.86
C GLN A 457 -20.60 45.71 52.62
N HIS A 458 -19.65 45.83 51.69
CA HIS A 458 -19.86 46.53 50.43
C HIS A 458 -21.06 45.95 49.64
N LEU A 459 -21.16 44.62 49.56
CA LEU A 459 -22.28 43.98 48.88
C LEU A 459 -23.61 44.21 49.59
N ASP A 460 -23.63 44.26 50.92
CA ASP A 460 -24.83 44.57 51.69
C ASP A 460 -25.32 46.01 51.39
N GLU A 461 -24.40 46.99 51.36
CA GLU A 461 -24.70 48.38 50.98
C GLU A 461 -25.19 48.49 49.52
N VAL A 462 -24.56 47.74 48.61
CA VAL A 462 -25.00 47.68 47.20
C VAL A 462 -26.41 47.12 47.09
N ASN A 463 -26.69 46.02 47.79
CA ASN A 463 -27.99 45.36 47.77
C ASN A 463 -29.09 46.24 48.37
N GLU A 464 -28.82 46.92 49.49
CA GLU A 464 -29.76 47.87 50.11
C GLU A 464 -30.12 48.98 49.13
N ARG A 465 -29.12 49.58 48.47
CA ARG A 465 -29.37 50.60 47.46
C ARG A 465 -30.14 50.07 46.25
N CYS A 466 -29.88 48.84 45.84
CA CYS A 466 -30.62 48.21 44.75
C CYS A 466 -32.08 47.96 45.11
N ASP A 467 -32.34 47.50 46.33
CA ASP A 467 -33.71 47.29 46.83
C ASP A 467 -34.46 48.64 46.89
N ASP A 468 -33.82 49.70 47.41
CA ASP A 468 -34.37 51.07 47.41
C ASP A 468 -34.73 51.59 46.01
N LEU A 469 -33.91 51.28 44.99
CA LEU A 469 -34.17 51.68 43.61
C LEU A 469 -35.31 50.88 42.98
N ARG A 470 -35.46 49.59 43.31
CA ARG A 470 -36.57 48.75 42.83
C ARG A 470 -37.92 49.24 43.34
N ASP A 471 -37.96 49.78 44.57
CA ASP A 471 -39.17 50.29 45.20
C ASP A 471 -39.57 51.68 44.69
N LYS A 472 -38.69 52.38 43.97
CA LYS A 472 -38.97 53.68 43.33
C LYS A 472 -39.50 53.51 41.92
N PRO A 473 -40.55 54.25 41.51
CA PRO A 473 -41.02 54.21 40.13
C PRO A 473 -39.93 54.76 39.19
N ARG A 474 -39.75 54.15 38.02
CA ARG A 474 -38.62 54.46 37.10
C ARG A 474 -38.55 55.91 36.65
N ASN A 475 -39.68 56.61 36.59
CA ASN A 475 -39.72 58.05 36.25
C ASN A 475 -39.16 58.95 37.36
N ALA A 476 -38.92 58.42 38.56
CA ALA A 476 -38.26 59.10 39.67
C ALA A 476 -36.76 58.82 39.75
N TRP A 477 -36.21 58.01 38.83
CA TRP A 477 -34.78 57.70 38.82
C TRP A 477 -33.99 58.85 38.21
N SER A 478 -32.89 59.24 38.86
CA SER A 478 -31.90 60.10 38.21
C SER A 478 -31.13 59.33 37.13
N MET A 479 -30.39 60.06 36.29
CA MET A 479 -29.46 59.41 35.35
C MET A 479 -28.39 58.57 36.08
N ASN A 480 -27.96 59.01 37.26
CA ASN A 480 -27.01 58.28 38.09
C ASN A 480 -27.62 57.00 38.67
N ASP A 481 -28.89 57.04 39.07
CA ASP A 481 -29.60 55.85 39.57
C ASP A 481 -29.81 54.83 38.46
N SER A 482 -30.16 55.30 37.27
CA SER A 482 -30.30 54.44 36.09
C SER A 482 -28.97 53.75 35.73
N ARG A 483 -27.85 54.51 35.76
CA ARG A 483 -26.51 53.95 35.51
C ARG A 483 -26.11 52.95 36.59
N TYR A 484 -26.23 53.33 37.87
CA TYR A 484 -25.91 52.46 38.99
C TYR A 484 -26.75 51.17 38.97
N PHE A 485 -28.04 51.27 38.68
CA PHE A 485 -28.91 50.09 38.60
C PHE A 485 -28.47 49.13 37.49
N ALA A 486 -28.08 49.65 36.33
CA ALA A 486 -27.62 48.83 35.21
C ALA A 486 -26.27 48.14 35.50
N GLU A 487 -25.38 48.79 36.23
CA GLU A 487 -24.03 48.30 36.54
C GLU A 487 -24.01 47.36 37.77
N GLU A 488 -24.71 47.75 38.83
CA GLU A 488 -24.55 47.13 40.15
C GLU A 488 -25.71 46.25 40.60
N CYS A 489 -26.91 46.41 40.02
CA CYS A 489 -28.09 45.68 40.49
C CYS A 489 -28.35 44.42 39.67
N PRO A 490 -28.54 43.26 40.32
CA PRO A 490 -28.98 42.05 39.62
C PRO A 490 -30.28 42.27 38.85
N LEU A 491 -30.33 41.77 37.60
CA LEU A 491 -31.46 41.93 36.68
C LEU A 491 -32.76 41.27 37.15
N MET A 492 -32.66 40.22 37.97
CA MET A 492 -33.83 39.52 38.51
C MET A 492 -34.43 40.29 39.71
N PRO A 493 -35.76 40.49 39.76
CA PRO A 493 -36.42 41.10 40.91
C PRO A 493 -36.11 40.36 42.21
N GLY A 494 -35.74 41.09 43.27
CA GLY A 494 -35.41 40.52 44.59
C GLY A 494 -34.09 39.76 44.65
N ALA A 495 -33.32 39.67 43.55
CA ALA A 495 -32.01 39.04 43.59
C ALA A 495 -30.97 39.96 44.27
N ARG A 496 -30.24 39.37 45.21
CA ARG A 496 -29.12 40.01 45.94
C ARG A 496 -27.78 39.47 45.45
N LYS A 497 -26.76 40.33 45.37
CA LYS A 497 -25.36 39.93 45.23
C LYS A 497 -24.91 39.31 46.56
N THR A 498 -24.25 38.15 46.50
CA THR A 498 -23.72 37.48 47.70
C THR A 498 -22.27 37.09 47.46
N PRO A 499 -21.38 37.25 48.46
CA PRO A 499 -19.99 36.86 48.32
C PRO A 499 -19.82 35.35 48.51
N GLY A 500 -18.81 34.81 47.84
CA GLY A 500 -18.49 33.39 47.84
C GLY A 500 -19.05 32.64 46.64
N LEU A 501 -19.25 31.34 46.83
CA LEU A 501 -19.71 30.41 45.80
C LEU A 501 -21.23 30.28 45.84
N LYS A 502 -21.89 30.64 44.73
CA LYS A 502 -23.33 30.51 44.53
C LYS A 502 -23.72 29.04 44.38
#